data_AF-A0A852K1P9-F1
#
_entry.id   AF-A0A852K1P9-F1
#
_cell.length_a   1.000
_cell.length_b   1.000
_cell.length_c   1.000
_cell.angle_alpha   90.00
_cell.angle_beta   90.00
_cell.angle_gamma   90.00
#
_symmetry.space_group_name_H-M   'P 1'
#
loop_
_entity.id
_entity.type
_entity.pdbx_description
1 polymer ?
#
loop_
_entity_poly.entity_id
_entity_poly.type
_entity_poly.pdbx_seq_one_letter_code
_entity_poly.pdbx_strand_id
1 'polypeptide(L)'
;QPDNIVYVMDASIGQACEAQAKAFKDKVDVASVIVTKLDGHAKGGGALSAVAATKSPIIFIGTGEHIDDFEPFKTQPFISKLLGMGDIEGLIDKVNELKLDDNEALIEKLKHGKL
;
A
#
# COMPACT_ATOMS: atom_id res chain seq x y z
N GLN A 1 14.15 13.73 -22.01
CA GLN A 1 12.76 13.25 -21.85
C GLN A 1 12.72 12.45 -20.55
N PRO A 2 11.68 12.55 -19.72
CA PRO A 2 11.61 11.79 -18.47
C PRO A 2 11.30 10.31 -18.76
N ASP A 3 12.02 9.40 -18.12
CA ASP A 3 11.79 7.95 -18.24
C ASP A 3 10.59 7.47 -17.41
N ASN A 4 10.26 8.19 -16.32
CA ASN A 4 9.12 7.90 -15.47
C ASN A 4 8.49 9.20 -14.95
N ILE A 5 7.16 9.31 -15.08
CA ILE A 5 6.38 10.39 -14.48
C ILE A 5 5.54 9.77 -13.37
N VAL A 6 5.79 10.23 -12.14
CA VAL A 6 5.17 9.67 -10.94
C VAL A 6 4.05 10.59 -10.46
N TYR A 7 2.84 10.04 -10.34
CA TYR A 7 1.72 10.73 -9.70
C TYR A 7 1.75 10.47 -8.19
N VAL A 8 2.09 11.49 -7.42
CA VAL A 8 2.13 11.43 -5.96
C VAL A 8 0.78 11.86 -5.42
N MET A 9 0.12 10.97 -4.69
CA MET A 9 -1.21 11.21 -4.11
C MET A 9 -1.22 11.03 -2.59
N ASP A 10 -2.18 11.67 -1.95
CA ASP A 10 -2.45 11.58 -0.52
C ASP A 10 -3.49 10.47 -0.26
N ALA A 11 -3.22 9.58 0.69
CA ALA A 11 -4.10 8.46 1.04
C ALA A 11 -5.50 8.90 1.52
N SER A 12 -5.62 10.13 2.01
CA SER A 12 -6.89 10.71 2.47
C SER A 12 -7.79 11.19 1.32
N ILE A 13 -7.29 11.24 0.08
CA ILE A 13 -8.11 11.59 -1.08
C ILE A 13 -9.18 10.51 -1.27
N GLY A 14 -10.43 10.91 -1.09
CA GLY A 14 -11.61 10.07 -1.33
C GLY A 14 -12.05 10.08 -2.78
N GLN A 15 -13.34 10.36 -3.01
CA GLN A 15 -14.00 10.23 -4.31
C GLN A 15 -13.40 11.10 -5.43
N ALA A 16 -12.73 12.21 -5.09
CA ALA A 16 -12.10 13.09 -6.07
C ALA A 16 -10.86 12.49 -6.74
N CYS A 17 -10.31 11.38 -6.23
CA CYS A 17 -9.06 10.81 -6.72
C CYS A 17 -9.12 10.44 -8.20
N GLU A 18 -10.22 9.82 -8.64
CA GLU A 18 -10.38 9.34 -10.01
C GLU A 18 -10.27 10.49 -11.02
N ALA A 19 -11.01 11.58 -10.80
CA ALA A 19 -11.01 12.73 -11.68
C ALA A 19 -9.65 13.42 -11.74
N GLN A 20 -8.96 13.55 -10.59
CA GLN A 20 -7.63 14.15 -10.52
C GLN A 20 -6.59 13.29 -11.24
N ALA A 21 -6.54 12.00 -10.94
CA ALA A 21 -5.59 11.07 -11.53
C ALA A 21 -5.78 10.97 -13.06
N LYS A 22 -7.03 10.97 -13.53
CA LYS A 22 -7.36 11.02 -14.96
C LYS A 22 -6.89 12.32 -15.61
N ALA A 23 -7.16 13.47 -15.00
CA ALA A 23 -6.74 14.76 -15.54
C ALA A 23 -5.21 14.87 -15.68
N PHE A 24 -4.45 14.31 -14.74
CA PHE A 24 -3.00 14.21 -14.85
C PHE A 24 -2.59 13.27 -15.99
N LYS A 25 -3.14 12.06 -16.06
CA LYS A 25 -2.82 11.08 -17.11
C LYS A 25 -3.14 11.59 -18.53
N ASP A 26 -4.21 12.37 -18.68
CA ASP A 26 -4.60 12.95 -19.97
C ASP A 26 -3.63 14.08 -20.41
N LYS A 27 -2.92 14.71 -19.46
CA LYS A 27 -2.01 15.82 -19.74
C LYS A 27 -0.54 15.40 -19.81
N VAL A 28 -0.14 14.43 -19.01
CA VAL A 28 1.22 13.88 -18.92
C VAL A 28 1.16 12.37 -18.82
N ASP A 29 2.14 11.68 -19.39
CA ASP A 29 2.17 10.22 -19.41
C ASP A 29 2.61 9.64 -18.06
N VAL A 30 1.71 9.71 -17.06
CA VAL A 30 1.92 9.12 -15.74
C VAL A 30 2.18 7.62 -15.92
N ALA A 31 3.32 7.15 -15.44
CA ALA A 31 3.73 5.75 -15.56
C ALA A 31 3.76 5.01 -14.21
N SER A 32 3.70 5.74 -13.09
CA SER A 32 3.70 5.15 -11.75
C SER A 32 2.97 6.03 -10.74
N VAL A 33 2.53 5.44 -9.64
CA VAL A 33 1.84 6.13 -8.54
C VAL A 33 2.61 5.93 -7.24
N ILE A 34 2.65 6.97 -6.41
CA ILE A 34 3.08 6.90 -5.01
C ILE A 34 1.92 7.33 -4.12
N VAL A 35 1.67 6.58 -3.05
CA VAL A 35 0.62 6.91 -2.07
C VAL A 35 1.27 7.34 -0.76
N THR A 36 1.03 8.57 -0.33
CA THR A 36 1.61 9.16 0.88
C THR A 36 0.61 9.22 2.03
N LYS A 37 1.12 9.46 3.24
CA LYS A 37 0.32 9.64 4.48
C LYS A 37 -0.49 8.40 4.90
N LEU A 38 0.06 7.20 4.71
CA LEU A 38 -0.58 5.94 5.15
C LEU A 38 -0.39 5.62 6.64
N ASP A 39 0.38 6.44 7.36
CA ASP A 39 0.45 6.50 8.82
C ASP A 39 -0.84 7.02 9.46
N GLY A 40 -1.64 7.79 8.70
CA GLY A 40 -2.92 8.30 9.17
C GLY A 40 -4.03 7.25 9.25
N HIS A 41 -5.22 7.67 9.67
CA HIS A 41 -6.43 6.84 9.71
C HIS A 41 -7.04 6.55 8.33
N ALA A 42 -6.48 7.13 7.26
CA ALA A 42 -6.97 6.92 5.92
C ALA A 42 -6.69 5.49 5.46
N LYS A 43 -7.74 4.80 5.00
CA LYS A 43 -7.61 3.42 4.49
C LYS A 43 -6.97 3.35 3.09
N GLY A 44 -6.70 4.49 2.45
CA GLY A 44 -6.08 4.53 1.12
C GLY A 44 -7.00 4.17 -0.04
N GLY A 45 -8.32 4.23 0.13
CA GLY A 45 -9.30 3.81 -0.89
C GLY A 45 -9.16 4.52 -2.24
N GLY A 46 -8.70 5.78 -2.26
CA GLY A 46 -8.44 6.52 -3.49
C GLY A 46 -7.31 5.91 -4.33
N ALA A 47 -6.39 5.14 -3.74
CA ALA A 47 -5.28 4.53 -4.47
C ALA A 47 -5.78 3.56 -5.57
N LEU A 48 -6.86 2.82 -5.29
CA LEU A 48 -7.51 1.97 -6.29
C LEU A 48 -8.11 2.79 -7.43
N SER A 49 -8.72 3.93 -7.12
CA SER A 49 -9.24 4.86 -8.12
C SER A 49 -8.13 5.44 -9.01
N ALA A 50 -6.99 5.80 -8.43
CA ALA A 50 -5.84 6.30 -9.18
C ALA A 50 -5.28 5.24 -10.14
N VAL A 51 -5.11 4.00 -9.68
CA VAL A 51 -4.67 2.87 -10.53
C VAL A 51 -5.69 2.61 -11.63
N ALA A 52 -6.98 2.60 -11.31
CA ALA A 52 -8.04 2.37 -12.28
C ALA A 52 -8.08 3.45 -13.38
N ALA A 53 -7.87 4.72 -13.01
CA ALA A 53 -7.89 5.86 -13.93
C ALA A 53 -6.61 5.95 -14.78
N THR A 54 -5.43 5.76 -14.16
CA THR A 54 -4.12 5.97 -14.80
C THR A 54 -3.58 4.72 -15.51
N LYS A 55 -4.11 3.54 -15.17
CA LYS A 55 -3.56 2.21 -15.54
C LYS A 55 -2.09 2.02 -15.16
N SER A 56 -1.62 2.77 -14.17
CA SER A 56 -0.23 2.76 -13.71
C SER A 56 -0.12 2.06 -12.36
N PRO A 57 0.95 1.29 -12.10
CA PRO A 57 1.15 0.60 -10.83
C PRO A 57 1.51 1.58 -9.71
N ILE A 58 1.19 1.21 -8.47
CA ILE A 58 1.76 1.84 -7.28
C ILE A 58 3.13 1.23 -7.04
N ILE A 59 4.15 2.07 -6.87
CA ILE A 59 5.55 1.62 -6.72
C ILE A 59 6.09 1.81 -5.30
N PHE A 60 5.63 2.83 -4.58
CA PHE A 60 6.03 3.12 -3.21
C PHE A 60 4.86 3.70 -2.41
N ILE A 61 5.00 3.59 -1.08
CA ILE A 61 4.11 4.22 -0.13
C ILE A 61 4.89 4.97 0.96
N GLY A 62 4.32 6.09 1.39
CA GLY A 62 4.83 6.88 2.52
C GLY A 62 4.04 6.57 3.78
N THR A 63 4.74 6.14 4.83
CA THR A 63 4.18 5.66 6.10
C THR A 63 4.58 6.52 7.29
N GLY A 64 4.88 7.79 7.05
CA GLY A 64 5.28 8.74 8.07
C GLY A 64 5.91 10.01 7.48
N GLU A 65 6.53 10.80 8.36
CA GLU A 65 7.12 12.10 8.01
C GLU A 65 8.65 12.05 7.88
N HIS A 66 9.29 10.99 8.38
CA HIS A 66 10.74 10.85 8.30
C HIS A 66 11.18 10.35 6.93
N ILE A 67 12.47 10.59 6.61
CA ILE A 67 13.04 10.18 5.32
C ILE A 67 13.05 8.65 5.12
N ASP A 68 13.08 7.91 6.23
CA ASP A 68 13.08 6.45 6.26
C ASP A 68 11.65 5.86 6.19
N ASP A 69 10.61 6.70 6.28
CA ASP A 69 9.20 6.29 6.26
C ASP A 69 8.67 6.15 4.82
N PHE A 70 9.48 5.54 3.95
CA PHE A 70 9.18 5.37 2.53
C PHE A 70 9.53 3.95 2.08
N GLU A 71 8.51 3.14 1.82
CA GLU A 71 8.65 1.70 1.60
C GLU A 71 8.12 1.26 0.22
N PRO A 72 8.69 0.20 -0.38
CA PRO A 72 8.15 -0.38 -1.60
C PRO A 72 6.72 -0.85 -1.42
N PHE A 73 5.87 -0.62 -2.42
CA PHE A 73 4.48 -1.05 -2.37
C PHE A 73 4.38 -2.59 -2.43
N LYS A 74 3.67 -3.16 -1.46
CA LYS A 74 3.27 -4.58 -1.46
C LYS A 74 1.74 -4.67 -1.50
N THR A 75 1.21 -5.34 -2.51
CA THR A 75 -0.25 -5.42 -2.73
C THR A 75 -0.99 -6.09 -1.58
N GLN A 76 -0.52 -7.23 -1.08
CA GLN A 76 -1.26 -8.00 -0.08
C GLN A 76 -1.41 -7.29 1.27
N PRO A 77 -0.35 -6.74 1.89
CA PRO A 77 -0.50 -5.95 3.12
C PRO A 77 -1.43 -4.75 2.95
N PHE A 78 -1.35 -4.06 1.81
CA PHE A 78 -2.21 -2.92 1.51
C PHE A 78 -3.69 -3.30 1.43
N ILE A 79 -4.01 -4.39 0.71
CA ILE A 79 -5.39 -4.88 0.58
C ILE A 79 -5.93 -5.38 1.91
N SER A 80 -5.12 -6.09 2.71
CA SER A 80 -5.51 -6.53 4.05
C SER A 80 -5.88 -5.33 4.93
N LYS A 81 -5.01 -4.30 4.99
CA LYS A 81 -5.27 -3.04 5.73
C LYS A 81 -6.53 -2.33 5.21
N LEU A 82 -6.72 -2.26 3.90
CA LEU A 82 -7.91 -1.67 3.27
C LEU A 82 -9.21 -2.39 3.68
N LEU A 83 -9.18 -3.72 3.72
CA LEU A 83 -10.29 -4.58 4.13
C LEU A 83 -10.48 -4.65 5.66
N GLY A 84 -9.56 -4.08 6.44
CA GLY A 84 -9.56 -4.19 7.91
C GLY A 84 -9.21 -5.60 8.39
N MET A 85 -8.61 -6.42 7.53
CA MET A 85 -8.02 -7.70 7.87
C MET A 85 -6.61 -7.40 8.41
N GLY A 86 -6.29 -7.81 9.64
CA GLY A 86 -4.98 -7.56 10.24
C GLY A 86 -3.81 -8.09 9.38
N ASP A 87 -2.61 -7.61 9.64
CA ASP A 87 -1.41 -8.01 8.91
C ASP A 87 -0.88 -9.38 9.37
N ILE A 88 -1.54 -10.44 8.92
CA ILE A 88 -1.15 -11.83 9.24
C ILE A 88 0.19 -12.19 8.60
N GLU A 89 0.48 -11.67 7.40
CA GLU A 89 1.75 -11.93 6.70
C GLU A 89 2.93 -11.27 7.42
N GLY A 90 2.84 -10.00 7.80
CA GLY A 90 3.89 -9.32 8.57
C GLY A 90 4.12 -9.96 9.93
N LEU A 91 3.08 -10.52 10.56
CA LEU A 91 3.23 -11.29 11.79
C LEU A 91 4.01 -12.60 11.55
N ILE A 92 3.73 -13.31 10.45
CA ILE A 92 4.44 -14.53 10.06
C ILE A 92 5.90 -14.21 9.73
N ASP A 93 6.18 -13.14 8.99
CA ASP A 93 7.54 -12.71 8.67
C ASP A 93 8.35 -12.41 9.93
N LYS A 94 7.74 -11.75 10.92
CA LYS A 94 8.41 -11.47 12.20
C LYS A 94 8.66 -12.72 13.03
N VAL A 95 7.76 -13.70 12.99
CA VAL A 95 7.96 -15.02 13.63
C VAL A 95 9.12 -15.78 12.98
N ASN A 96 9.20 -15.75 11.64
CA ASN A 96 10.29 -16.38 10.87
C ASN A 96 11.64 -15.65 11.12
N GLU A 97 11.66 -14.32 11.19
CA GLU A 97 12.87 -13.54 11.51
C GLU A 97 13.40 -13.86 12.92
N LEU A 98 12.49 -14.08 13.88
CA LEU A 98 12.84 -14.48 15.24
C LEU A 98 13.29 -15.95 15.34
N LYS A 99 13.30 -16.71 14.23
CA LYS A 99 13.62 -18.15 14.17
C LYS A 99 12.84 -18.96 15.19
N LEU A 100 11.56 -18.62 15.39
CA LEU A 100 10.62 -19.40 16.21
C LEU A 100 10.10 -20.62 15.43
N ASP A 101 10.98 -21.21 14.60
CA ASP A 101 10.68 -22.20 13.57
C ASP A 101 10.16 -23.53 14.15
N ASP A 102 10.33 -23.76 15.46
CA ASP A 102 9.96 -25.00 16.15
C ASP A 102 8.46 -25.11 16.52
N ASN A 103 7.61 -24.17 16.09
CA ASN A 103 6.20 -24.19 16.49
C ASN A 103 5.25 -23.99 15.30
N GLU A 104 5.24 -24.94 14.36
CA GLU A 104 4.26 -25.03 13.26
C GLU A 104 2.81 -24.84 13.76
N ALA A 105 2.49 -25.36 14.95
CA ALA A 105 1.20 -25.19 15.60
C ALA A 105 0.85 -23.73 15.94
N LEU A 106 1.86 -22.92 16.27
CA LEU A 106 1.67 -21.48 16.52
C LEU A 106 1.41 -20.74 15.20
N ILE A 107 2.15 -21.08 14.13
CA ILE A 107 1.96 -20.49 12.79
C ILE A 107 0.55 -20.82 12.26
N GLU A 108 0.10 -22.06 12.41
CA GLU A 108 -1.26 -22.50 12.06
C GLU A 108 -2.34 -21.71 12.81
N LYS A 109 -2.18 -21.51 14.12
CA LYS A 109 -3.11 -20.75 14.95
C LYS A 109 -3.18 -19.28 14.56
N LEU A 110 -2.03 -18.67 14.25
CA LEU A 110 -1.94 -17.29 13.75
C LEU A 110 -2.63 -17.13 12.39
N LYS A 111 -2.42 -18.07 11.46
CA LYS A 111 -3.10 -18.08 10.15
C LYS A 111 -4.63 -18.14 10.26
N HIS A 112 -5.16 -18.79 11.30
CA HIS A 112 -6.60 -18.95 11.52
C HIS A 112 -7.20 -17.91 12.48
N GLY A 113 -6.43 -16.94 12.97
CA GLY A 113 -6.90 -15.92 13.91
C GLY A 113 -7.39 -16.48 15.24
N LYS A 114 -6.95 -17.68 15.62
CA LYS A 114 -7.29 -18.33 16.90
C LYS A 114 -6.10 -18.19 17.85
N LEU A 115 -6.07 -17.12 18.63
CA LEU A 115 -5.24 -17.05 19.83
C LEU A 115 -5.92 -17.82 20.98
#